data_AF-A0A0Q9LC76-F1
#
_entry.id   AF-A0A0Q9LC76-F1
#
_cell.length_a   1.000
_cell.length_b   1.000
_cell.length_c   1.000
_cell.angle_alpha   90.00
_cell.angle_beta   90.00
_cell.angle_gamma   90.00
#
_symmetry.space_group_name_H-M   'P 1'
#
loop_
_entity.id
_entity.type
_entity.pdbx_description
1 polymer ?
#
loop_
_entity_poly.entity_id
_entity_poly.type
_entity_poly.pdbx_seq_one_letter_code
_entity_poly.pdbx_strand_id
1 'polypeptide(L)'
;MKFGSKQMVEGFKHYGYPGWFRLFTGMVEVISGVLVIAGIWNGTLAFWGSLLMVITMIGAILTHIKIKDTVGKMMMPIILFILGLAVLLINFGPLHG
;
A
#
# COMPACT_ATOMS: atom_id res chain seq x y z
N MET A 1 11.69 8.05 1.35
CA MET A 1 10.58 7.71 2.27
C MET A 1 9.60 8.87 2.36
N LYS A 2 8.29 8.59 2.43
CA LYS A 2 7.21 9.59 2.41
C LYS A 2 7.28 10.63 3.52
N PHE A 3 8.02 10.37 4.60
CA PHE A 3 8.12 11.24 5.78
C PHE A 3 9.05 12.47 5.63
N GLY A 4 10.01 12.46 4.70
CA GLY A 4 10.99 13.56 4.57
C GLY A 4 11.56 13.80 3.17
N SER A 5 11.21 12.98 2.18
CA SER A 5 11.74 13.14 0.82
C SER A 5 11.10 14.32 0.09
N LYS A 6 11.92 15.24 -0.44
CA LYS A 6 11.47 16.36 -1.31
C LYS A 6 10.67 15.85 -2.52
N GLN A 7 11.13 14.77 -3.16
CA GLN A 7 10.43 14.13 -4.28
C GLN A 7 9.02 13.66 -3.91
N MET A 8 8.81 13.14 -2.69
CA MET A 8 7.48 12.73 -2.24
C MET A 8 6.60 13.91 -1.84
N VAL A 9 7.17 14.99 -1.30
CA VAL A 9 6.42 16.24 -1.06
C VAL A 9 5.92 16.80 -2.38
N GLU A 10 6.78 16.92 -3.39
CA GLU A 10 6.44 17.42 -4.72
C GLU A 10 5.49 16.49 -5.46
N GLY A 11 5.68 15.17 -5.36
CA GLY A 11 4.76 14.18 -5.92
C GLY A 11 3.33 14.34 -5.38
N PHE A 12 3.15 14.42 -4.06
CA PHE A 12 1.81 14.60 -3.48
C PHE A 12 1.19 15.96 -3.81
N LYS A 13 1.99 17.02 -3.94
CA LYS A 13 1.52 18.31 -4.47
C LYS A 13 1.03 18.18 -5.92
N HIS A 14 1.78 17.46 -6.76
CA HIS A 14 1.38 17.18 -8.14
C HIS A 14 0.11 16.33 -8.22
N TYR A 15 -0.09 15.42 -7.27
CA TYR A 15 -1.32 14.61 -7.16
C TYR A 15 -2.54 15.43 -6.71
N GLY A 16 -2.35 16.68 -6.28
CA GLY A 16 -3.40 17.53 -5.72
C GLY A 16 -3.84 17.11 -4.32
N TYR A 17 -3.01 16.34 -3.60
CA TYR A 17 -3.32 15.89 -2.24
C TYR A 17 -2.62 16.73 -1.17
N PRO A 18 -3.28 16.94 -0.03
CA PRO A 18 -2.70 17.69 1.08
C PRO A 18 -1.54 16.90 1.72
N GLY A 19 -0.60 17.63 2.32
CA GLY A 19 0.60 17.05 2.93
C GLY A 19 0.31 16.04 4.05
N TRP A 20 -0.82 16.16 4.75
CA TRP A 20 -1.23 15.19 5.78
C TRP A 20 -1.60 13.83 5.18
N PHE A 21 -2.19 13.80 3.97
CA PHE A 21 -2.58 12.54 3.31
C PHE A 21 -1.34 11.71 2.91
N ARG A 22 -0.23 12.39 2.58
CA ARG A 22 1.08 11.75 2.38
C ARG A 22 1.57 11.04 3.64
N LEU A 23 1.45 11.68 4.79
CA LEU A 23 1.85 11.09 6.07
C LEU A 23 0.92 9.95 6.47
N PHE A 24 -0.38 10.13 6.30
CA PHE A 24 -1.40 9.11 6.54
C PHE A 24 -1.14 7.85 5.74
N THR A 25 -1.03 7.95 4.40
CA THR A 25 -0.76 6.78 3.55
C THR A 25 0.60 6.15 3.85
N GLY A 26 1.61 6.94 4.20
CA GLY A 26 2.91 6.42 4.65
C GLY A 26 2.81 5.63 5.96
N MET A 27 2.01 6.10 6.93
CA MET A 27 1.77 5.37 8.18
C MET A 27 1.02 4.07 7.92
N VAL A 28 -0.01 4.09 7.07
CA VAL A 28 -0.76 2.89 6.69
C VAL A 28 0.15 1.85 6.03
N GLU A 29 1.05 2.28 5.13
CA GLU A 29 2.04 1.38 4.51
C GLU A 29 3.00 0.76 5.52
N VAL A 30 3.47 1.53 6.51
CA VAL A 30 4.34 1.01 7.57
C VAL A 30 3.59 0.00 8.44
N ILE A 31 2.37 0.33 8.88
CA ILE A 31 1.53 -0.57 9.68
C ILE A 31 1.24 -1.85 8.90
N SER A 32 0.83 -1.71 7.64
CA SER A 32 0.57 -2.84 6.74
C SER A 32 1.81 -3.73 6.58
N GLY A 33 2.98 -3.14 6.34
CA GLY A 33 4.25 -3.88 6.26
C GLY A 33 4.59 -4.62 7.56
N VAL A 34 4.45 -3.96 8.71
CA VAL A 34 4.68 -4.58 10.02
C VAL A 34 3.72 -5.75 10.27
N LEU A 35 2.44 -5.59 9.93
CA LEU A 35 1.44 -6.65 10.07
C LEU A 35 1.72 -7.84 9.14
N VAL A 36 2.13 -7.59 7.89
CA VAL A 36 2.51 -8.66 6.96
C VAL A 36 3.74 -9.42 7.46
N ILE A 37 4.75 -8.73 8.02
CA ILE A 37 5.94 -9.36 8.60
C ILE A 37 5.57 -10.18 9.84
N ALA A 38 4.80 -9.60 10.77
CA ALA A 38 4.30 -10.34 11.94
C ALA A 38 3.40 -11.52 11.51
N GLY A 39 2.76 -11.39 10.35
CA GLY A 39 1.96 -12.41 9.70
C GLY A 39 2.68 -13.71 9.36
N ILE A 40 4.01 -13.69 9.27
CA ILE A 40 4.83 -14.90 9.08
C ILE A 40 4.59 -15.92 10.20
N TRP A 41 4.30 -15.44 11.42
CA TRP A 41 4.02 -16.29 12.58
C TRP A 41 2.53 -16.39 12.92
N ASN A 42 1.67 -15.58 12.30
CA ASN A 42 0.24 -15.52 12.60
C ASN A 42 -0.58 -15.18 11.34
N GLY A 43 -1.29 -16.17 10.80
CA GLY A 43 -2.09 -16.01 9.57
C GLY A 43 -3.15 -14.90 9.64
N THR A 44 -3.72 -14.63 10.83
CA THR A 44 -4.68 -13.52 11.02
C THR A 44 -4.01 -12.17 10.82
N LEU A 45 -2.78 -11.98 11.30
CA LEU A 45 -2.01 -10.74 11.06
C LEU A 45 -1.62 -10.60 9.59
N ALA A 46 -1.24 -11.71 8.93
CA ALA A 46 -0.97 -11.72 7.50
C ALA A 46 -2.19 -11.28 6.69
N PHE A 47 -3.38 -11.77 7.04
CA PHE A 47 -4.64 -11.36 6.42
C PHE A 47 -4.89 -9.86 6.59
N TRP A 48 -4.90 -9.33 7.81
CA TRP A 48 -5.19 -7.92 8.05
C TRP A 48 -4.13 -7.00 7.44
N GLY A 49 -2.85 -7.38 7.52
CA GLY A 49 -1.75 -6.64 6.92
C GLY A 49 -1.86 -6.57 5.40
N SER A 50 -2.11 -7.70 4.75
CA SER A 50 -2.26 -7.79 3.29
C SER A 50 -3.54 -7.12 2.79
N LEU A 51 -4.64 -7.18 3.55
CA LEU A 51 -5.87 -6.44 3.22
C LEU A 51 -5.63 -4.93 3.18
N LEU A 52 -4.98 -4.39 4.22
CA LEU A 52 -4.59 -2.97 4.25
C LEU A 52 -3.64 -2.61 3.10
N MET A 53 -2.70 -3.50 2.76
CA MET A 53 -1.77 -3.33 1.63
C MET A 53 -2.54 -3.16 0.33
N VAL A 54 -3.44 -4.11 0.03
CA VAL A 54 -4.24 -4.17 -1.20
C VAL A 54 -5.09 -2.91 -1.35
N ILE A 55 -5.82 -2.52 -0.30
CA ILE A 55 -6.66 -1.30 -0.32
C ILE A 55 -5.82 -0.05 -0.60
N THR A 56 -4.65 0.05 0.05
CA THR A 56 -3.75 1.21 -0.13
C THR A 56 -3.17 1.27 -1.54
N MET A 57 -2.78 0.12 -2.11
CA MET A 57 -2.24 0.06 -3.46
C MET A 57 -3.31 0.34 -4.53
N ILE A 58 -4.56 -0.05 -4.33
CA ILE A 58 -5.68 0.38 -5.20
C ILE A 58 -5.75 1.90 -5.23
N GLY A 59 -5.71 2.57 -4.07
CA GLY A 59 -5.72 4.03 -4.00
C GLY A 59 -4.52 4.69 -4.70
N ALA A 60 -3.33 4.08 -4.59
CA ALA A 60 -2.13 4.54 -5.28
C ALA A 60 -2.26 4.39 -6.81
N ILE A 61 -2.71 3.24 -7.30
CA ILE A 61 -2.92 2.97 -8.73
C ILE A 61 -3.95 3.95 -9.29
N LEU A 62 -5.10 4.14 -8.62
CA LEU A 62 -6.12 5.10 -9.03
C LEU A 62 -5.59 6.53 -9.09
N THR A 63 -4.71 6.91 -8.15
CA THR A 63 -4.07 8.22 -8.17
C THR A 63 -3.22 8.40 -9.43
N HIS A 64 -2.35 7.44 -9.76
CA HIS A 64 -1.53 7.52 -10.96
C HIS A 64 -2.35 7.50 -12.26
N ILE A 65 -3.45 6.73 -12.32
CA ILE A 65 -4.38 6.76 -13.46
C ILE A 65 -5.02 8.16 -13.58
N LYS A 66 -5.48 8.74 -12.47
CA LYS A 66 -6.12 10.06 -12.44
C LYS A 66 -5.21 11.17 -12.97
N ILE A 67 -3.91 11.12 -12.63
CA ILE A 67 -2.94 12.10 -13.11
C ILE A 67 -2.27 11.73 -14.43
N LYS A 68 -2.68 10.62 -15.06
CA LYS A 68 -2.15 10.10 -16.32
C LYS A 68 -0.63 9.90 -16.28
N ASP A 69 -0.13 9.40 -15.16
CA ASP A 69 1.29 9.08 -15.01
C ASP A 69 1.69 7.91 -15.92
N THR A 70 2.97 7.87 -16.32
CA THR A 70 3.48 6.76 -17.13
C THR A 70 3.43 5.44 -16.34
N VAL A 71 3.15 4.32 -17.04
CA VAL A 71 3.04 2.99 -16.42
C VAL A 71 4.29 2.60 -15.63
N GLY A 72 5.48 3.06 -16.04
CA GLY A 72 6.72 2.87 -15.29
C GLY A 72 6.67 3.42 -13.85
N LYS A 73 5.97 4.53 -13.62
CA LYS A 73 5.80 5.11 -12.26
C LYS A 73 4.76 4.34 -11.43
N MET A 74 3.89 3.56 -12.06
CA MET A 74 2.89 2.70 -11.42
C MET A 74 3.40 1.30 -11.08
N MET A 75 4.60 0.93 -11.55
CA MET A 75 5.13 -0.42 -11.37
C MET A 75 5.17 -0.85 -9.91
N MET A 76 5.68 0.00 -9.02
CA MET A 76 5.85 -0.35 -7.61
C MET A 76 4.49 -0.62 -6.92
N PRO A 77 3.48 0.27 -7.03
CA PRO A 77 2.12 -0.04 -6.53
C PRO A 77 1.52 -1.33 -7.12
N ILE A 78 1.72 -1.60 -8.41
CA ILE A 78 1.18 -2.80 -9.07
C ILE A 78 1.83 -4.07 -8.51
N ILE A 79 3.15 -4.08 -8.34
CA ILE A 79 3.87 -5.24 -7.78
C ILE A 79 3.40 -5.51 -6.36
N LEU A 80 3.32 -4.48 -5.51
CA LEU A 80 2.85 -4.62 -4.14
C LEU A 80 1.38 -5.03 -4.05
N PHE A 81 0.54 -4.58 -4.99
CA PHE A 81 -0.84 -5.03 -5.11
C PHE A 81 -0.92 -6.54 -5.39
N ILE A 82 -0.15 -7.05 -6.37
CA ILE A 82 -0.14 -8.47 -6.71
C ILE A 82 0.37 -9.32 -5.54
N LEU A 83 1.47 -8.90 -4.91
CA LEU A 83 2.03 -9.61 -3.76
C LEU A 83 1.09 -9.57 -2.55
N GLY A 84 0.50 -8.41 -2.25
CA GLY A 84 -0.49 -8.27 -1.19
C GLY A 84 -1.72 -9.14 -1.45
N LEU A 85 -2.21 -9.18 -2.69
CA LEU A 85 -3.35 -10.01 -3.07
C LEU A 85 -3.04 -11.50 -2.92
N ALA A 86 -1.84 -11.94 -3.30
CA ALA A 86 -1.42 -13.33 -3.10
C ALA A 86 -1.40 -13.72 -1.61
N VAL A 87 -0.81 -12.89 -0.76
CA VAL A 87 -0.77 -13.13 0.70
C VAL A 87 -2.18 -13.13 1.30
N LEU A 88 -3.04 -12.22 0.85
CA LEU A 88 -4.43 -12.13 1.31
C LEU A 88 -5.22 -13.40 0.97
N LEU A 89 -5.09 -13.89 -0.25
CA LEU A 89 -5.79 -15.09 -0.72
C LEU A 89 -5.29 -16.36 0.00
N ILE A 90 -3.98 -16.48 0.22
CA ILE A 90 -3.38 -17.61 0.97
C ILE A 90 -3.86 -17.61 2.42
N ASN A 91 -3.97 -16.44 3.05
CA ASN A 91 -4.35 -16.29 4.44
C ASN A 91 -5.85 -15.96 4.63
N PHE A 92 -6.68 -16.21 3.62
CA PHE A 92 -8.14 -16.05 3.73
C PHE A 92 -8.75 -17.17 4.61
N GLY A 93 -8.22 -18.39 4.52
CA GLY A 93 -8.68 -19.57 5.27
C GLY A 93 -8.57 -19.50 6.80
N PRO A 94 -7.46 -19.01 7.39
CA PRO A 94 -7.25 -18.90 8.84
C PRO A 94 -8.31 -18.10 9.64
N LEU A 95 -9.18 -17.32 8.99
CA LEU A 95 -10.28 -16.61 9.65
C LEU A 95 -11.59 -17.41 9.71
N HIS A 96 -11.68 -18.50 8.95
CA HIS A 96 -12.91 -19.29 8.76
C HIS A 96 -12.75 -20.75 9.20
N GLY A 97 -11.64 -21.11 9.86
CA GLY A 97 -11.33 -22.46 10.33
C GLY A 97 -11.14 -22.55 11.84
#